data_AF-A0A2V6A3J5-F1
#
_entry.id   AF-A0A2V6A3J5-F1
#
_cell.length_a   1.000
_cell.length_b   1.000
_cell.length_c   1.000
_cell.angle_alpha   90.00
_cell.angle_beta   90.00
_cell.angle_gamma   90.00
#
_symmetry.space_group_name_H-M   'P 1'
#
loop_
_entity.id
_entity.type
_entity.pdbx_description
1 polymer ?
#
loop_
_entity_poly.entity_id
_entity_poly.type
_entity_poly.pdbx_seq_one_letter_code
_entity_poly.pdbx_strand_id
1 'polypeptide(L)'
;MRGIQPLIFALLTGCLVLPVSAQIDRITGKNFATRSEVLATRGMVCTSVPAATEVGIEILKRGGSAVDAAIAANATLGLMEPVSNGIGGDLFAIVYSAKE
;
A
#
# COMPACT_ATOMS: atom_id res chain seq x y z
N MET A 1 -3.26 -4.25 48.16
CA MET A 1 -2.49 -4.29 46.89
C MET A 1 -2.71 -5.57 46.05
N ARG A 2 -3.56 -6.54 46.45
CA ARG A 2 -3.78 -7.79 45.69
C ARG A 2 -4.89 -7.74 44.61
N GLY A 3 -5.67 -6.66 44.55
CA GLY A 3 -6.83 -6.55 43.63
C GLY A 3 -6.51 -6.06 42.20
N ILE A 4 -5.30 -5.51 41.97
CA ILE A 4 -4.93 -4.92 40.67
C ILE A 4 -4.29 -5.96 39.72
N GLN A 5 -3.69 -7.02 40.28
CA GLN A 5 -3.05 -8.09 39.51
C GLN A 5 -3.97 -8.84 38.53
N PRO A 6 -5.22 -9.23 38.89
CA PRO A 6 -6.10 -9.91 37.93
C PRO A 6 -6.57 -8.98 36.80
N LEU A 7 -6.69 -7.67 37.05
CA LEU A 7 -7.09 -6.69 36.06
C LEU A 7 -6.00 -6.49 34.99
N ILE A 8 -4.75 -6.39 35.43
CA ILE A 8 -3.57 -6.29 34.54
C ILE A 8 -3.43 -7.56 33.69
N PHE A 9 -3.65 -8.73 34.28
CA PHE A 9 -3.57 -10.01 33.56
C PHE A 9 -4.68 -10.15 32.52
N ALA A 10 -5.91 -9.74 32.86
CA ALA A 10 -7.03 -9.71 31.92
C ALA A 10 -6.80 -8.71 30.77
N LEU A 11 -6.23 -7.53 31.05
CA LEU A 11 -5.87 -6.54 30.04
C LEU A 11 -4.74 -7.03 29.11
N LEU A 12 -3.69 -7.65 29.65
CA LEU A 12 -2.59 -8.23 28.86
C LEU A 12 -3.08 -9.38 27.97
N THR A 13 -3.94 -10.25 28.50
CA THR A 13 -4.51 -11.37 27.74
C THR A 13 -5.47 -10.88 26.66
N GLY A 14 -6.30 -9.87 26.97
CA GLY A 14 -7.17 -9.23 25.99
C GLY A 14 -6.39 -8.56 24.86
N CYS A 15 -5.29 -7.88 25.18
CA CYS A 15 -4.43 -7.22 24.18
C CYS A 15 -3.76 -8.24 23.24
N LEU A 16 -3.42 -9.44 23.74
CA LEU A 16 -2.80 -10.50 22.95
C LEU A 16 -3.76 -11.18 21.96
N VAL A 17 -5.06 -11.20 22.25
CA VAL A 17 -6.09 -11.87 21.42
C VAL A 17 -6.67 -10.93 20.35
N LEU A 18 -6.49 -9.62 20.48
CA LEU A 18 -7.15 -8.61 19.66
C LEU A 18 -6.53 -8.22 18.29
N PRO A 19 -5.40 -8.75 17.76
CA PRO A 19 -4.94 -8.31 16.44
C PRO A 19 -5.38 -9.20 15.26
N VAL A 20 -6.07 -10.33 15.47
CA VAL A 20 -6.32 -11.30 14.37
C VAL A 20 -7.34 -10.81 13.33
N SER A 21 -8.23 -9.88 13.68
CA SER A 21 -9.26 -9.34 12.77
C SER A 21 -8.88 -8.02 12.10
N ALA A 22 -7.69 -7.48 12.34
CA ALA A 22 -7.32 -6.13 11.89
C ALA A 22 -6.91 -6.06 10.40
N GLN A 23 -6.69 -7.19 9.73
CA GLN A 23 -6.15 -7.24 8.37
C GLN A 23 -7.12 -7.86 7.37
N ILE A 24 -8.36 -7.35 7.36
CA ILE A 24 -9.37 -7.73 6.37
C ILE A 24 -9.21 -6.82 5.14
N ASP A 25 -8.31 -7.22 4.23
CA ASP A 25 -8.05 -6.50 2.97
C ASP A 25 -9.00 -6.93 1.82
N ARG A 26 -9.97 -7.80 2.11
CA ARG A 26 -10.88 -8.37 1.12
C ARG A 26 -12.34 -8.10 1.46
N ILE A 27 -13.06 -7.52 0.51
CA ILE A 27 -14.53 -7.34 0.59
C ILE A 27 -15.27 -8.65 0.24
N THR A 28 -14.64 -9.55 -0.52
CA THR A 28 -15.22 -10.84 -0.94
C THR A 28 -14.22 -12.00 -0.87
N GLY A 29 -14.72 -13.23 -0.72
CA GLY A 29 -13.91 -14.45 -0.70
C GLY A 29 -13.51 -14.92 0.71
N LYS A 30 -12.28 -15.46 0.85
CA LYS A 30 -11.76 -15.89 2.16
C LYS A 30 -11.28 -14.67 2.95
N ASN A 31 -12.10 -14.19 3.88
CA ASN A 31 -11.85 -12.97 4.67
C ASN A 31 -10.59 -13.04 5.58
N PHE A 32 -10.04 -14.23 5.79
CA PHE A 32 -8.78 -14.44 6.53
C PHE A 32 -7.55 -14.52 5.60
N ALA A 33 -7.74 -14.55 4.28
CA ALA A 33 -6.63 -14.63 3.35
C ALA A 33 -6.08 -13.23 3.08
N THR A 34 -4.78 -13.04 3.26
CA THR A 34 -4.06 -11.80 2.96
C THR A 34 -3.15 -12.00 1.74
N ARG A 35 -2.28 -11.02 1.45
CA ARG A 35 -1.17 -11.11 0.49
C ARG A 35 0.15 -11.01 1.27
N SER A 36 1.12 -11.85 0.93
CA SER A 36 2.48 -11.70 1.46
C SER A 36 3.10 -10.40 0.98
N GLU A 37 4.01 -9.85 1.78
CA GLU A 37 4.79 -8.68 1.42
C GLU A 37 5.59 -8.92 0.15
N VAL A 38 5.57 -7.94 -0.75
CA VAL A 38 6.40 -7.97 -1.96
C VAL A 38 7.73 -7.31 -1.63
N LEU A 39 8.84 -7.97 -1.94
CA LEU A 39 10.19 -7.45 -1.74
C LEU A 39 10.86 -7.18 -3.09
N ALA A 40 11.54 -6.04 -3.21
CA ALA A 40 12.28 -5.68 -4.42
C ALA A 40 13.55 -4.89 -4.09
N THR A 41 14.64 -5.16 -4.82
CA THR A 41 15.96 -4.55 -4.58
C THR A 41 16.31 -3.44 -5.58
N ARG A 42 15.61 -3.37 -6.71
CA ARG A 42 15.94 -2.46 -7.84
C ARG A 42 14.84 -1.44 -8.17
N GLY A 43 13.71 -1.52 -7.49
CA GLY A 43 12.55 -0.66 -7.74
C GLY A 43 11.23 -1.38 -7.47
N MET A 44 10.24 -0.61 -7.04
CA MET A 44 8.89 -1.07 -6.74
C MET A 44 7.90 0.00 -7.19
N VAL A 45 6.76 -0.42 -7.72
CA VAL A 45 5.63 0.45 -8.06
C VAL A 45 4.37 -0.21 -7.49
N CYS A 46 3.51 0.58 -6.86
CA CYS A 46 2.26 0.12 -6.27
C CYS A 46 1.12 1.08 -6.67
N THR A 47 0.09 0.56 -7.32
CA THR A 47 -1.12 1.31 -7.72
C THR A 47 -2.39 0.50 -7.48
N SER A 48 -3.54 1.16 -7.51
CA SER A 48 -4.88 0.56 -7.48
C SER A 48 -5.16 -0.37 -8.67
N VAL A 49 -4.62 -0.03 -9.85
CA VAL A 49 -4.82 -0.80 -11.10
C VAL A 49 -3.53 -1.55 -11.48
N PRO A 50 -3.56 -2.89 -11.65
CA PRO A 50 -2.37 -3.68 -11.96
C PRO A 50 -1.62 -3.25 -13.23
N ALA A 51 -2.35 -2.89 -14.31
CA ALA A 51 -1.72 -2.45 -15.56
C ALA A 51 -0.99 -1.12 -15.43
N ALA A 52 -1.44 -0.20 -14.55
CA ALA A 52 -0.70 1.02 -14.25
C ALA A 52 0.61 0.74 -13.48
N THR A 53 0.58 -0.24 -12.56
CA THR A 53 1.79 -0.73 -11.89
C THR A 53 2.77 -1.30 -12.91
N GLU A 54 2.29 -2.10 -13.87
CA GLU A 54 3.13 -2.69 -14.91
C GLU A 54 3.81 -1.63 -15.79
N VAL A 55 3.07 -0.59 -16.21
CA VAL A 55 3.63 0.55 -16.96
C VAL A 55 4.73 1.25 -16.16
N GLY A 56 4.52 1.52 -14.87
CA GLY A 56 5.54 2.12 -14.02
C GLY A 56 6.78 1.23 -13.88
N ILE A 57 6.60 -0.08 -13.71
CA ILE A 57 7.71 -1.05 -13.66
C ILE A 57 8.49 -1.06 -14.98
N GLU A 58 7.83 -0.95 -16.12
CA GLU A 58 8.48 -0.87 -17.44
C GLU A 58 9.34 0.39 -17.58
N ILE A 59 8.88 1.54 -17.05
CA ILE A 59 9.71 2.76 -17.00
C ILE A 59 10.95 2.56 -16.13
N LEU A 60 10.82 1.93 -14.96
CA LEU A 60 11.98 1.61 -14.12
C LEU A 60 12.96 0.66 -14.84
N LYS A 61 12.45 -0.35 -15.56
CA LYS A 61 13.29 -1.27 -16.35
C LYS A 61 14.05 -0.55 -17.46
N ARG A 62 13.48 0.51 -18.03
CA ARG A 62 14.13 1.38 -19.04
C ARG A 62 15.14 2.37 -18.44
N GLY A 63 15.38 2.32 -17.13
CA GLY A 63 16.32 3.20 -16.44
C GLY A 63 15.72 4.53 -15.99
N GLY A 64 14.39 4.67 -16.03
CA GLY A 64 13.70 5.83 -15.48
C GLY A 64 13.83 5.90 -13.94
N SER A 65 13.66 7.09 -13.40
CA SER A 65 13.63 7.33 -11.95
C SER A 65 12.29 6.90 -11.34
N ALA A 66 12.22 6.90 -9.99
CA ALA A 66 10.96 6.67 -9.27
C ALA A 66 9.89 7.73 -9.64
N VAL A 67 10.31 8.96 -9.94
CA VAL A 67 9.41 10.04 -10.36
C VAL A 67 8.87 9.78 -11.77
N ASP A 68 9.72 9.35 -12.71
CA ASP A 68 9.28 9.00 -14.08
C ASP A 68 8.27 7.86 -14.07
N ALA A 69 8.51 6.84 -13.24
CA ALA A 69 7.59 5.72 -13.05
C ALA A 69 6.25 6.18 -12.46
N ALA A 70 6.27 7.09 -11.48
CA ALA A 70 5.06 7.65 -10.88
C ALA A 70 4.24 8.48 -11.91
N ILE A 71 4.89 9.28 -12.74
CA ILE A 71 4.23 10.06 -13.81
C ILE A 71 3.55 9.12 -14.81
N ALA A 72 4.25 8.09 -15.29
CA ALA A 72 3.71 7.14 -16.25
C ALA A 72 2.55 6.31 -15.66
N ALA A 73 2.67 5.89 -14.40
CA ALA A 73 1.61 5.22 -13.69
C ALA A 73 0.37 6.13 -13.52
N ASN A 74 0.55 7.40 -13.11
CA ASN A 74 -0.54 8.35 -12.95
C ASN A 74 -1.25 8.65 -14.28
N ALA A 75 -0.50 8.84 -15.37
CA ALA A 75 -1.07 9.02 -16.70
C ALA A 75 -1.92 7.81 -17.13
N THR A 76 -1.47 6.60 -16.79
CA THR A 76 -2.22 5.36 -17.06
C THR A 76 -3.49 5.27 -16.21
N LEU A 77 -3.41 5.65 -14.93
CA LEU A 77 -4.56 5.69 -14.01
C LEU A 77 -5.64 6.68 -14.47
N GLY A 78 -5.26 7.82 -15.06
CA GLY A 78 -6.24 8.77 -15.61
C GLY A 78 -7.15 8.16 -16.68
N LEU A 79 -6.72 7.10 -17.37
CA LEU A 79 -7.55 6.33 -18.30
C LEU A 79 -8.22 5.12 -17.64
N MET A 80 -7.47 4.37 -16.83
CA MET A 80 -7.90 3.07 -16.30
C MET A 80 -8.75 3.16 -15.03
N GLU A 81 -8.66 4.27 -14.30
CA GLU A 81 -9.43 4.55 -13.08
C GLU A 81 -10.15 5.91 -13.18
N PRO A 82 -11.03 6.11 -14.19
CA PRO A 82 -11.59 7.42 -14.53
C PRO A 82 -12.56 7.97 -13.47
N VAL A 83 -13.02 7.12 -12.54
CA VAL A 83 -13.89 7.52 -11.43
C VAL A 83 -13.13 8.20 -10.28
N SER A 84 -11.80 7.99 -10.21
CA SER A 84 -10.94 8.48 -9.12
C SER A 84 -9.81 9.39 -9.61
N ASN A 85 -9.47 9.36 -10.90
CA ASN A 85 -8.33 10.08 -11.48
C ASN A 85 -8.71 10.63 -12.86
N GLY A 86 -8.14 11.78 -13.25
CA GLY A 86 -8.31 12.36 -14.57
C GLY A 86 -7.42 13.57 -14.80
N ILE A 87 -7.20 13.93 -16.07
CA ILE A 87 -6.31 15.05 -16.48
C ILE A 87 -6.78 16.43 -16.00
N GLY A 88 -8.06 16.58 -15.68
CA GLY A 88 -8.62 17.84 -15.18
C GLY A 88 -8.51 18.02 -13.66
N GLY A 89 -7.93 17.07 -12.94
CA GLY A 89 -7.72 17.15 -11.49
C GLY A 89 -6.44 17.89 -11.10
N ASP A 90 -6.15 17.87 -9.81
CA ASP A 90 -4.86 18.24 -9.23
C ASP A 90 -4.18 17.01 -8.60
N LEU A 91 -2.95 17.20 -8.12
CA LEU A 91 -2.24 16.16 -7.38
C LEU A 91 -1.30 16.76 -6.34
N PHE A 92 -1.10 16.01 -5.27
CA PHE A 92 -0.02 16.23 -4.32
C PHE A 92 1.00 15.10 -4.46
N ALA A 93 2.29 15.44 -4.33
CA ALA A 93 3.36 14.47 -4.35
C ALA A 93 4.31 14.73 -3.18
N ILE A 94 4.62 13.68 -2.42
CA ILE A 94 5.70 13.68 -1.44
C ILE A 94 6.83 12.89 -2.07
N VAL A 95 7.94 13.58 -2.36
CA VAL A 95 9.08 13.00 -3.06
C VAL A 95 10.29 13.07 -2.14
N TYR A 96 10.93 11.92 -1.94
CA TYR A 96 12.22 11.81 -1.28
C TYR A 96 13.28 11.44 -2.32
N SER A 97 14.35 12.23 -2.40
CA SER A 97 15.51 11.95 -3.21
C SER A 97 16.69 11.68 -2.28
N ALA A 98 17.21 10.46 -2.25
CA ALA A 98 18.34 10.12 -1.38
C ALA A 98 19.66 10.81 -1.78
N LYS A 99 19.71 11.40 -2.98
CA LYS A 99 20.90 12.08 -3.50
C LYS A 99 21.03 13.52 -3.00
N GLU A 100 19.94 14.11 -2.53
CA GLU A 100 19.85 15.48 -2.00
C GLU A 100 19.58 15.44 -0.50
#